data_AF-A0A955V1D9-F1
#
_entry.id   AF-A0A955V1D9-F1
#
_cell.length_a   1.000
_cell.length_b   1.000
_cell.length_c   1.000
_cell.angle_alpha   90.00
_cell.angle_beta   90.00
_cell.angle_gamma   90.00
#
_symmetry.space_group_name_H-M   'P 1'
#
loop_
_entity.id
_entity.type
_entity.pdbx_description
1 polymer ?
#
loop_
_entity_poly.entity_id
_entity_poly.type
_entity_poly.pdbx_seq_one_letter_code
_entity_poly.pdbx_strand_id
1 'polypeptide(L)'
;DAWLRRRAPVTLGGRPGVRLVLELAPEALVRDVRLVELGDGRVLMIVVQCPVAAEREWRPWLEASLATLALDDAHGEPGREERAKRAQRERGGE
;
A
#
# COMPACT_ATOMS: atom_id res chain seq x y z
N ASP A 1 2.76 24.27 4.37
CA ASP A 1 1.83 23.82 3.31
C ASP A 1 2.41 22.65 2.52
N ALA A 2 1.56 21.78 1.99
CA ALA A 2 1.95 20.64 1.17
C ALA A 2 1.38 20.80 -0.24
N TRP A 3 2.20 20.60 -1.27
CA TRP A 3 1.75 20.64 -2.66
C TRP A 3 2.05 19.33 -3.39
N LEU A 4 1.09 18.93 -4.23
CA LEU A 4 1.22 17.75 -5.06
C LEU A 4 2.14 18.05 -6.26
N ARG A 5 3.32 17.43 -6.27
CA ARG A 5 4.22 17.45 -7.43
C ARG A 5 3.81 16.45 -8.50
N ARG A 6 3.39 15.25 -8.09
CA ARG A 6 3.07 14.16 -9.02
C ARG A 6 2.02 13.23 -8.47
N ARG A 7 1.13 12.78 -9.35
CA ARG A 7 0.27 11.61 -9.16
C ARG A 7 0.51 10.65 -10.32
N ALA A 8 0.72 9.38 -10.02
CA ALA A 8 0.93 8.35 -11.04
C ALA A 8 0.39 6.99 -10.56
N PRO A 9 -0.08 6.11 -11.47
CA PRO A 9 -0.33 4.72 -11.11
C PRO A 9 0.99 4.04 -10.70
N VAL A 10 0.89 3.05 -9.82
CA VAL A 10 2.02 2.18 -9.44
C VAL A 10 1.52 0.74 -9.31
N THR A 11 2.43 -0.21 -9.55
CA THR A 11 2.21 -1.62 -9.23
C THR A 11 3.27 -2.05 -8.23
N LEU A 12 2.85 -2.68 -7.13
CA LEU A 12 3.74 -3.17 -6.09
C LEU A 12 3.34 -4.59 -5.71
N GLY A 13 4.27 -5.55 -5.77
CA GLY A 13 3.94 -6.97 -5.55
C GLY A 13 2.80 -7.48 -6.46
N GLY A 14 2.70 -6.98 -7.70
CA GLY A 14 1.61 -7.31 -8.63
C GLY A 14 0.27 -6.62 -8.35
N ARG A 15 0.16 -5.85 -7.26
CA ARG A 15 -1.08 -5.15 -6.87
C ARG A 15 -1.12 -3.73 -7.42
N PRO A 16 -2.26 -3.26 -7.94
CA PRO A 16 -2.42 -1.89 -8.41
C PRO A 16 -2.46 -0.91 -7.24
N GLY A 17 -2.05 0.32 -7.52
CA GLY A 17 -2.06 1.40 -6.55
C GLY A 17 -1.83 2.77 -7.18
N VAL A 18 -1.73 3.77 -6.31
CA VAL A 18 -1.39 5.15 -6.68
C VAL A 18 -0.18 5.63 -5.90
N ARG A 19 0.72 6.30 -6.60
CA ARG A 19 1.84 7.06 -6.03
C ARG A 19 1.53 8.55 -6.07
N LEU A 20 1.74 9.21 -4.93
CA LEU A 20 1.67 10.65 -4.76
C LEU A 20 3.04 11.14 -4.31
N VAL A 21 3.59 12.15 -4.99
CA VAL A 21 4.79 12.84 -4.56
C VAL A 21 4.38 14.24 -4.16
N LEU A 22 4.58 14.54 -2.89
CA LEU A 22 4.29 15.83 -2.27
C LEU A 22 5.61 16.51 -1.96
N GLU A 23 5.63 17.83 -2.01
CA GLU A 23 6.67 18.61 -1.37
C GLU A 23 6.07 19.47 -0.27
N LEU A 24 6.80 19.59 0.83
CA LEU A 24 6.37 20.16 2.08
C LEU A 24 7.24 21.38 2.39
N ALA A 25 6.60 22.53 2.59
CA ALA A 25 7.21 23.74 3.11
C ALA A 25 6.78 24.02 4.56
N PRO A 26 7.65 24.68 5.33
CA PRO A 26 8.96 25.26 4.93
C PRO A 26 10.16 24.30 4.94
N GLU A 27 9.98 23.03 5.30
CA GLU A 27 11.07 22.11 5.64
C GLU A 27 11.88 21.59 4.43
N ALA A 28 11.50 21.95 3.19
CA ALA A 28 12.12 21.47 1.96
C ALA A 28 12.23 19.94 1.92
N LEU A 29 11.10 19.27 2.22
CA LEU A 29 10.98 17.82 2.24
C LEU A 29 10.15 17.34 1.06
N VAL A 30 10.49 16.17 0.53
CA VAL A 30 9.67 15.42 -0.41
C VAL A 30 9.08 14.23 0.33
N ARG A 31 7.77 14.04 0.19
CA ARG A 31 7.04 12.88 0.71
C ARG A 31 6.51 12.05 -0.46
N ASP A 32 6.99 10.82 -0.57
CA ASP A 32 6.49 9.79 -1.49
C ASP A 32 5.47 8.94 -0.73
N VAL A 33 4.22 8.97 -1.17
CA VAL A 33 3.12 8.17 -0.62
C VAL A 33 2.68 7.18 -1.67
N ARG A 34 2.66 5.89 -1.33
CA ARG A 34 2.08 4.84 -2.17
C ARG A 34 0.92 4.20 -1.43
N LEU A 35 -0.22 4.12 -2.11
CA LEU A 35 -1.42 3.45 -1.64
C LEU A 35 -1.66 2.25 -2.57
N VAL A 36 -1.63 1.04 -2.02
CA VAL A 36 -1.71 -0.20 -2.80
C VAL A 36 -2.86 -1.04 -2.25
N GLU A 37 -3.74 -1.50 -3.13
CA GLU A 37 -4.88 -2.35 -2.75
C GLU A 37 -4.41 -3.77 -2.42
N LEU A 38 -4.89 -4.32 -1.30
CA LEU A 38 -4.56 -5.69 -0.89
C LEU A 38 -5.59 -6.74 -1.34
N GLY A 39 -6.70 -6.29 -1.95
CA GLY A 39 -7.72 -7.18 -2.54
C GLY A 39 -8.82 -7.64 -1.57
N ASP A 40 -8.74 -7.30 -0.29
CA ASP A 40 -9.70 -7.68 0.76
C ASP A 40 -10.37 -6.47 1.45
N GLY A 41 -10.34 -5.33 0.77
CA GLY A 41 -10.81 -4.04 1.29
C GLY A 41 -9.79 -3.29 2.13
N ARG A 42 -8.58 -3.84 2.36
CA ARG A 42 -7.47 -3.12 3.00
C ARG A 42 -6.55 -2.47 1.98
N VAL A 43 -5.87 -1.42 2.42
CA VAL A 43 -4.88 -0.67 1.64
C VAL A 43 -3.56 -0.65 2.40
N LEU A 44 -2.47 -1.03 1.75
CA LEU A 44 -1.12 -0.77 2.23
C LEU A 44 -0.74 0.66 1.90
N MET A 45 -0.40 1.44 2.91
CA MET A 45 0.15 2.78 2.75
C MET A 45 1.63 2.78 3.11
N ILE A 46 2.46 3.15 2.13
CA ILE A 46 3.90 3.35 2.32
C ILE A 46 4.14 4.85 2.23
N VAL A 47 4.64 5.43 3.32
CA VAL A 47 5.01 6.85 3.38
C VAL A 47 6.50 6.95 3.60
N VAL A 48 7.15 7.70 2.72
CA VAL A 48 8.58 7.89 2.78
C VAL A 48 8.89 9.36 2.61
N GLN A 49 9.82 9.87 3.40
CA GLN A 49 10.14 11.29 3.42
C GLN A 49 11.65 11.49 3.39
N CYS A 50 12.11 12.44 2.59
CA CYS A 50 13.52 12.82 2.50
C CYS A 50 13.66 14.32 2.20
N PRO A 51 14.82 14.94 2.48
CA PRO A 51 15.13 16.28 1.99
C PRO A 51 15.08 16.35 0.46
N VAL A 52 14.57 17.46 -0.09
CA VAL A 52 14.52 17.71 -1.54
C VAL A 52 15.91 17.52 -2.19
N ALA A 53 16.96 17.98 -1.51
CA ALA A 53 18.33 17.86 -2.01
C ALA A 53 18.81 16.39 -2.16
N ALA A 54 18.30 15.47 -1.34
CA ALA A 54 18.69 14.06 -1.35
C ALA A 54 17.78 13.19 -2.22
N GLU A 55 16.64 13.71 -2.68
CA GLU A 55 15.61 12.96 -3.39
C GLU A 55 16.16 12.22 -4.63
N ARG A 56 17.05 12.87 -5.39
CA ARG A 56 17.62 12.27 -6.61
C ARG A 56 18.52 11.07 -6.30
N GLU A 57 19.35 11.17 -5.27
CA GLU A 57 20.31 10.14 -4.89
C GLU A 57 19.64 8.94 -4.23
N TRP A 58 18.64 9.18 -3.39
CA TRP A 58 18.03 8.13 -2.58
C TRP A 58 16.91 7.36 -3.31
N ARG A 59 16.31 7.96 -4.35
CA ARG A 59 15.21 7.36 -5.12
C ARG A 59 15.53 5.98 -5.71
N PRO A 60 16.67 5.72 -6.36
CA PRO A 60 17.00 4.38 -6.87
C PRO A 60 17.02 3.32 -5.77
N TRP A 61 17.52 3.67 -4.58
CA TRP A 61 17.57 2.75 -3.44
C TRP A 61 16.16 2.46 -2.88
N LEU A 62 15.30 3.48 -2.80
CA LEU A 62 13.89 3.30 -2.45
C LEU A 62 13.18 2.37 -3.44
N GLU A 63 13.30 2.62 -4.75
CA GLU A 63 12.65 1.77 -5.76
C GLU A 63 13.17 0.32 -5.69
N ALA A 64 14.48 0.12 -5.49
CA ALA A 64 15.07 -1.21 -5.30
C ALA A 64 14.52 -1.92 -4.05
N SER A 65 14.38 -1.19 -2.94
CA SER A 65 13.85 -1.73 -1.67
C SER A 65 12.37 -2.12 -1.80
N LEU A 66 11.60 -1.35 -2.58
CA LEU A 66 10.20 -1.65 -2.84
C LEU A 66 10.02 -2.78 -3.87
N ALA A 67 10.96 -2.94 -4.79
CA ALA A 67 10.95 -4.06 -5.74
C ALA A 67 11.11 -5.43 -5.07
N THR A 68 11.71 -5.49 -3.88
CA THR A 68 11.84 -6.73 -3.10
C THR A 68 10.62 -7.05 -2.23
N LEU A 69 9.61 -6.18 -2.22
CA LEU A 69 8.45 -6.35 -1.35
C LEU A 69 7.51 -7.43 -1.89
N ALA A 70 7.37 -8.53 -1.13
CA ALA A 70 6.33 -9.54 -1.36
C ALA A 70 5.09 -9.19 -0.55
N LEU A 71 3.92 -9.23 -1.20
CA LEU A 71 2.63 -9.01 -0.56
C LEU A 71 1.86 -10.32 -0.55
N ASP A 72 1.74 -10.91 0.63
CA ASP A 72 0.90 -12.08 0.82
C ASP A 72 -0.57 -11.66 0.90
N ASP A 73 -1.44 -12.51 0.37
CA ASP A 73 -2.86 -12.38 0.66
C ASP A 73 -3.08 -12.44 2.17
N ALA A 74 -4.13 -11.75 2.63
CA ALA A 74 -4.60 -11.97 3.98
C ALA A 74 -4.79 -13.48 4.17
N HIS A 75 -4.15 -14.06 5.18
CA HIS A 75 -4.64 -15.32 5.71
C HIS A 75 -6.09 -15.06 6.08
N GLY A 76 -7.02 -15.54 5.24
CA GLY A 76 -8.44 -15.43 5.51
C GLY A 76 -8.65 -15.90 6.93
N GLU A 77 -9.32 -15.09 7.75
CA GLU A 77 -9.52 -15.47 9.15
C GLU A 77 -9.93 -16.95 9.20
N PRO A 78 -9.24 -17.81 9.97
CA PRO A 78 -9.56 -19.24 10.01
C PRO A 78 -11.04 -19.50 10.32
N GLY A 79 -11.77 -18.52 10.86
CA GLY A 79 -13.20 -18.61 11.11
C GLY A 79 -14.15 -18.19 9.98
N ARG A 80 -13.76 -17.63 8.83
CA ARG A 80 -14.76 -17.17 7.82
C ARG A 80 -15.38 -18.35 7.06
N GLU A 81 -14.54 -19.29 6.65
CA GLU A 81 -14.97 -20.52 5.98
C GLU A 81 -15.68 -21.47 6.96
N GLU A 82 -15.22 -21.52 8.21
CA GLU A 82 -15.82 -22.32 9.28
C GLU A 82 -17.17 -21.75 9.73
N ARG A 83 -17.31 -20.42 9.84
CA ARG A 83 -18.60 -19.74 10.09
C ARG A 83 -19.57 -19.92 8.93
N ALA A 84 -19.10 -19.88 7.68
CA ALA A 84 -19.93 -20.16 6.51
C ALA A 84 -20.43 -21.62 6.52
N LYS A 85 -19.54 -22.59 6.75
CA LYS A 85 -19.90 -24.01 6.88
C LYS A 85 -20.86 -24.27 8.05
N ARG A 86 -20.66 -23.62 9.19
CA ARG A 86 -21.55 -23.71 10.35
C ARG A 86 -22.94 -23.13 10.07
N ALA A 87 -23.02 -21.94 9.48
CA ALA A 87 -24.29 -21.30 9.11
C ALA A 87 -25.07 -22.10 8.05
N GLN A 88 -24.38 -22.87 7.20
CA GLN A 88 -25.02 -23.74 6.21
C GLN A 88 -25.58 -25.03 6.85
N ARG A 89 -24.90 -25.59 7.85
CA ARG A 89 -25.39 -26.72 8.65
C ARG A 89 -26.61 -26.35 9.50
N GLU A 90 -26.61 -25.15 10.08
CA GLU A 90 -27.74 -24.64 10.88
C GLU A 90 -28.99 -24.32 10.04
N ARG A 91 -28.88 -24.16 8.71
CA ARG A 91 -30.01 -23.93 7.79
C ARG A 91 -30.51 -25.19 7.08
N GLY A 92 -29.75 -26.28 7.11
CA GLY A 92 -30.10 -27.55 6.44
C GLY A 92 -30.67 -28.60 7.38
N GLY A 93 -30.88 -28.26 8.66
CA GLY A 93 -31.48 -29.13 9.67
C GLY A 93 -32.88 -28.66 10.06
N GLU A 94 -33.80 -28.68 9.11
CA GLU A 94 -35.26 -28.66 9.32
C GLU A 94 -35.90 -29.70 8.40
#